data_AF-A0A920BIA5-F1
#
_entry.id   AF-A0A920BIA5-F1
#
_cell.length_a   1.000
_cell.length_b   1.000
_cell.length_c   1.000
_cell.angle_alpha   90.00
_cell.angle_beta   90.00
_cell.angle_gamma   90.00
#
_symmetry.space_group_name_H-M   'P 1'
#
loop_
_entity.id
_entity.type
_entity.pdbx_description
1 polymer ?
#
loop_
_entity_poly.entity_id
_entity_poly.type
_entity_poly.pdbx_seq_one_letter_code
_entity_poly.pdbx_strand_id
1 'polypeptide(L)'
;MLISEMAIGFFSTPWGFKEHNGQKSERYQLLLRPDHIQLSNDGLEAIVTKTFHTAGQKYINCNIGNLNNLTVLVDDDISVGESIYLAVDLDSIEVLEA
;
A
#
# COMPACT_ATOMS: atom_id res chain seq x y z
N MET A 1 20.76 37.11 -1.19
CA MET A 1 20.34 36.53 0.11
C MET A 1 18.84 36.29 0.00
N LEU A 2 18.44 35.08 -0.40
CA LEU A 2 17.03 34.70 -0.51
C LEU A 2 16.70 33.90 0.76
N ILE A 3 15.72 34.39 1.50
CA ILE A 3 15.18 33.73 2.69
C ILE A 3 14.36 32.55 2.15
N SER A 4 14.78 31.32 2.45
CA SER A 4 14.00 30.11 2.17
C SER A 4 12.78 30.13 3.06
N GLU A 5 11.58 30.29 2.49
CA GLU A 5 10.33 30.18 3.23
C GLU A 5 10.17 28.73 3.70
N MET A 6 10.26 28.51 5.01
CA MET A 6 9.86 27.27 5.65
C MET A 6 8.34 27.10 5.49
N ALA A 7 7.90 26.34 4.50
CA ALA A 7 6.51 25.94 4.39
C ALA A 7 6.23 24.85 5.43
N ILE A 8 5.76 25.28 6.60
CA ILE A 8 5.16 24.38 7.58
C ILE A 8 3.78 23.99 7.01
N GLY A 9 3.64 22.73 6.62
CA GLY A 9 2.40 22.17 6.11
C GLY A 9 1.62 21.50 7.22
N PHE A 10 0.32 21.76 7.33
CA PHE A 10 -0.55 21.03 8.25
C PHE A 10 -1.45 20.13 7.42
N PHE A 11 -1.55 18.86 7.78
CA PHE A 11 -2.56 17.96 7.23
C PHE A 11 -3.46 17.40 8.33
N SER A 12 -4.74 17.29 8.00
CA SER A 12 -5.75 16.75 8.89
C SER A 12 -5.89 15.26 8.61
N THR A 13 -5.77 14.44 9.65
CA THR A 13 -6.04 13.01 9.60
C THR A 13 -7.24 12.68 10.50
N PRO A 14 -7.89 11.52 10.32
CA PRO A 14 -8.92 11.04 11.25
C PRO A 14 -8.46 10.92 12.73
N TRP A 15 -7.16 10.99 12.99
CA TRP A 15 -6.56 10.89 14.33
C TRP A 15 -6.01 12.23 14.87
N GLY A 16 -6.15 13.33 14.12
CA GLY A 16 -5.75 14.68 14.56
C GLY A 16 -4.98 15.49 13.52
N PHE A 17 -4.52 16.67 13.95
CA PHE A 17 -3.68 17.58 13.14
C PHE A 17 -2.21 17.30 13.41
N LYS A 18 -1.42 17.13 12.34
CA LYS A 18 0.04 17.05 12.43
C LYS A 18 0.70 18.17 11.64
N GLU A 19 1.81 18.65 12.20
CA GLU A 19 2.69 19.67 11.63
C GLU A 19 3.82 18.96 10.88
N HIS A 20 3.88 19.14 9.56
CA HIS A 20 4.91 18.56 8.70
C HIS A 20 5.87 19.63 8.23
N ASN A 21 7.17 19.33 8.37
CA ASN A 21 8.24 20.21 7.94
C ASN A 21 8.80 19.69 6.62
N GLY A 22 8.40 20.32 5.51
CA GLY A 22 8.59 19.85 4.12
C GLY A 22 10.02 19.73 3.59
N GLN A 23 11.05 19.75 4.44
CA GLN A 23 12.46 19.78 4.04
C GLN A 23 13.21 18.44 4.11
N LYS A 24 12.61 17.35 4.62
CA LYS A 24 13.30 16.06 4.72
C LYS A 24 12.72 15.03 3.76
N SER A 25 13.60 14.44 2.93
CA SER A 25 13.33 13.21 2.19
C SER A 25 13.31 12.04 3.18
N GLU A 26 12.20 11.88 3.89
CA GLU A 26 12.02 10.82 4.88
C GLU A 26 11.44 9.56 4.24
N ARG A 27 11.68 8.40 4.86
CA ARG A 27 11.02 7.15 4.49
C ARG A 27 9.61 7.17 5.07
N TYR A 28 8.61 7.20 4.20
CA TYR A 28 7.22 7.07 4.60
C TYR A 28 6.82 5.60 4.64
N GLN A 29 6.01 5.23 5.62
CA GLN A 29 5.33 3.95 5.63
C GLN A 29 3.95 4.14 5.01
N LEU A 30 3.67 3.39 3.94
CA LEU A 30 2.37 3.36 3.31
C LEU A 30 1.57 2.18 3.87
N LEU A 31 0.35 2.45 4.28
CA LEU A 31 -0.62 1.45 4.68
C LEU A 31 -1.63 1.28 3.57
N LEU A 32 -1.89 0.02 3.23
CA LEU A 32 -2.84 -0.36 2.22
C LEU A 32 -3.68 -1.51 2.76
N ARG A 33 -5.00 -1.39 2.61
CA ARG A 33 -5.91 -2.44 3.07
C ARG A 33 -6.02 -3.52 1.99
N PRO A 34 -6.02 -4.81 2.35
CA PRO A 34 -6.07 -5.90 1.37
C PRO A 34 -7.25 -5.87 0.40
N ASP A 35 -8.38 -5.30 0.82
CA ASP A 35 -9.63 -5.16 0.06
C ASP A 35 -9.62 -3.99 -0.95
N HIS A 36 -8.65 -3.08 -0.86
CA HIS A 36 -8.43 -2.00 -1.83
C HIS A 36 -7.40 -2.37 -2.92
N ILE A 37 -6.93 -3.61 -2.91
CA ILE A 37 -6.00 -4.16 -3.91
C ILE A 37 -6.80 -5.06 -4.83
N GLN A 38 -6.67 -4.83 -6.13
CA GLN A 38 -7.45 -5.53 -7.14
C GLN A 38 -6.54 -6.25 -8.13
N LEU A 39 -7.03 -7.37 -8.66
CA LEU A 39 -6.42 -7.98 -9.84
C LEU A 39 -6.64 -7.04 -11.03
N SER A 40 -5.59 -6.82 -11.81
CA SER A 40 -5.66 -6.04 -13.05
C SER A 40 -4.85 -6.72 -14.14
N ASN A 41 -5.05 -6.35 -15.41
CA ASN A 41 -4.22 -6.85 -16.52
C ASN A 41 -3.01 -5.95 -16.82
N ASP A 42 -2.98 -4.74 -16.26
CA ASP A 42 -1.96 -3.71 -16.45
C ASP A 42 -1.31 -3.26 -15.13
N GLY A 43 -1.54 -4.03 -14.07
CA GLY A 43 -1.02 -3.77 -12.74
C GLY A 43 0.46 -4.11 -12.60
N LEU A 44 0.92 -4.08 -11.36
CA LEU A 44 2.26 -4.49 -10.99
C LEU A 44 2.31 -6.02 -10.83
N GLU A 45 3.27 -6.66 -11.47
CA GLU A 45 3.45 -8.11 -11.39
C GLU A 45 3.80 -8.55 -9.96
N ALA A 46 3.15 -9.60 -9.49
CA ALA A 46 3.29 -10.16 -8.16
C ALA A 46 3.26 -11.69 -8.19
N ILE A 47 4.16 -12.34 -7.45
CA ILE A 47 4.20 -13.80 -7.35
C ILE A 47 3.48 -14.23 -6.08
N VAL A 48 2.52 -15.13 -6.21
CA VAL A 48 1.75 -15.68 -5.10
C VAL A 48 2.63 -16.63 -4.29
N THR A 49 2.79 -16.35 -3.00
CA THR A 49 3.65 -17.13 -2.09
C THR A 49 2.85 -17.99 -1.12
N LYS A 50 1.62 -17.59 -0.79
CA LYS A 50 0.74 -18.30 0.14
C LYS A 50 -0.71 -17.99 -0.14
N THR A 51 -1.58 -18.98 0.08
CA THR A 51 -3.04 -18.83 0.09
C THR A 51 -3.58 -19.24 1.46
N PHE A 52 -4.54 -18.51 2.00
CA PHE A 52 -5.17 -18.83 3.28
C PHE A 52 -6.60 -18.27 3.34
N HIS A 53 -7.38 -18.74 4.32
CA HIS A 53 -8.76 -18.29 4.53
C HIS A 53 -8.93 -17.76 5.96
N THR A 54 -9.63 -16.65 6.11
CA THR A 54 -10.06 -16.12 7.41
C THR A 54 -11.44 -15.48 7.28
N ALA A 55 -12.29 -15.65 8.29
CA ALA A 55 -13.67 -15.15 8.29
C ALA A 55 -14.50 -15.52 7.03
N GLY A 56 -14.22 -16.67 6.41
CA GLY A 56 -14.90 -17.12 5.18
C GLY A 56 -14.42 -16.45 3.89
N GLN A 57 -13.41 -15.57 3.98
CA GLN A 57 -12.80 -14.89 2.85
C GLN A 57 -11.44 -15.52 2.51
N LYS A 58 -11.11 -15.58 1.22
CA LYS A 58 -9.84 -16.10 0.72
C LYS A 58 -8.84 -14.96 0.55
N TYR A 59 -7.63 -15.17 1.04
CA TYR A 59 -6.54 -14.21 0.93
C TYR A 59 -5.31 -14.90 0.34
N ILE A 60 -4.50 -14.09 -0.33
CA ILE A 60 -3.19 -14.48 -0.83
C ILE A 60 -2.13 -13.54 -0.27
N ASN A 61 -0.94 -14.07 -0.05
CA ASN A 61 0.26 -13.27 0.10
C ASN A 61 1.04 -13.29 -1.21
N CYS A 62 1.57 -12.13 -1.58
CA CYS A 62 2.34 -11.95 -2.79
C CYS A 62 3.67 -11.27 -2.52
N ASN A 63 4.64 -11.54 -3.39
CA ASN A 63 5.88 -10.79 -3.47
C ASN A 63 5.87 -9.89 -4.70
N ILE A 64 6.28 -8.63 -4.53
CA ILE A 64 6.36 -7.62 -5.58
C ILE A 64 7.77 -7.03 -5.55
N GLY A 65 8.63 -7.44 -6.50
CA GLY A 65 10.04 -7.04 -6.50
C GLY A 65 10.70 -7.37 -5.14
N ASN A 66 11.09 -6.33 -4.39
CA ASN A 66 11.69 -6.46 -3.06
C ASN A 66 10.69 -6.35 -1.89
N LEU A 67 9.41 -6.06 -2.17
CA LEU A 67 8.34 -6.03 -1.17
C LEU A 67 7.83 -7.46 -0.97
N ASN A 68 7.89 -7.93 0.27
CA ASN A 68 7.45 -9.28 0.62
C ASN A 68 6.15 -9.24 1.41
N ASN A 69 5.33 -10.28 1.26
CA ASN A 69 4.13 -10.53 2.04
C ASN A 69 3.03 -9.46 1.90
N LEU A 70 2.80 -8.94 0.70
CA LEU A 70 1.61 -8.14 0.44
C LEU A 70 0.37 -9.04 0.51
N THR A 71 -0.55 -8.76 1.43
CA THR A 71 -1.80 -9.52 1.57
C THR A 71 -2.89 -8.91 0.68
N VAL A 72 -3.55 -9.76 -0.10
CA VAL A 72 -4.62 -9.36 -1.04
C VAL A 72 -5.84 -10.24 -0.78
N LEU A 73 -7.03 -9.62 -0.76
CA LEU A 73 -8.31 -10.32 -0.74
C LEU A 73 -8.65 -10.75 -2.17
N VAL A 74 -8.98 -12.02 -2.39
CA VAL A 74 -9.32 -12.54 -3.72
C VAL A 74 -10.51 -13.49 -3.64
N ASP A 75 -11.39 -13.40 -4.63
CA ASP A 75 -12.50 -14.36 -4.81
C ASP A 75 -12.15 -15.48 -5.80
N ASP A 76 -11.06 -15.31 -6.56
CA ASP A 76 -10.65 -16.22 -7.63
C ASP A 76 -9.81 -17.41 -7.14
N ASP A 77 -9.80 -18.48 -7.93
CA ASP A 77 -9.00 -19.66 -7.63
C ASP A 77 -7.53 -19.51 -8.05
N ILE A 78 -6.80 -18.69 -7.30
CA ILE A 78 -5.38 -18.42 -7.50
C ILE A 78 -4.51 -19.41 -6.72
N SER A 79 -3.48 -19.93 -7.38
CA SER A 79 -2.54 -20.92 -6.84
C SER A 79 -1.21 -20.32 -6.41
N VAL A 80 -0.54 -20.99 -5.46
CA VAL A 80 0.82 -20.60 -5.06
C VAL A 80 1.80 -20.83 -6.21
N GLY A 81 2.69 -19.87 -6.45
CA GLY A 81 3.64 -19.85 -7.55
C GLY A 81 3.11 -19.20 -8.83
N GLU A 82 1.82 -18.86 -8.87
CA GLU A 82 1.22 -18.11 -9.98
C GLU A 82 1.71 -16.66 -10.00
N SER A 83 1.89 -16.11 -11.21
CA SER A 83 2.15 -14.68 -11.41
C SER A 83 0.83 -13.98 -11.72
N ILE A 84 0.52 -12.96 -10.92
CA ILE A 84 -0.67 -12.14 -11.05
C ILE A 84 -0.27 -10.67 -11.18
N TYR A 85 -1.21 -9.83 -11.59
CA TYR A 85 -0.98 -8.40 -11.74
C TYR A 85 -1.94 -7.64 -10.82
N LEU A 86 -1.41 -6.73 -10.02
CA LEU A 86 -2.14 -6.04 -8.97
C LEU A 86 -2.19 -4.53 -9.24
N ALA A 87 -3.38 -3.95 -9.10
CA ALA A 87 -3.59 -2.51 -9.13
C ALA A 87 -4.15 -2.03 -7.79
N VAL A 88 -3.88 -0.76 -7.49
CA VAL A 88 -4.26 -0.11 -6.24
C VAL A 88 -4.82 1.26 -6.57
N ASP A 89 -5.96 1.58 -5.98
CA ASP A 89 -6.47 2.95 -5.99
C ASP A 89 -5.60 3.84 -5.09
N LEU A 90 -5.01 4.90 -5.65
CA LEU A 90 -4.13 5.80 -4.91
C LEU A 90 -4.88 6.56 -3.81
N ASP A 91 -6.18 6.81 -3.99
CA ASP A 91 -7.02 7.49 -3.00
C ASP A 91 -7.26 6.61 -1.75
N SER A 92 -6.93 5.32 -1.85
CA SER A 92 -7.08 4.34 -0.78
C SER A 92 -5.82 4.15 0.07
N ILE A 93 -4.70 4.79 -0.30
CA ILE A 93 -3.42 4.68 0.39
C ILE A 93 -3.41 5.62 1.61
N GLU A 94 -3.17 5.05 2.79
CA GLU A 94 -2.96 5.81 4.01
C GLU A 94 -1.44 5.98 4.23
N VAL A 95 -1.00 7.19 4.62
CA VAL A 95 0.42 7.50 4.89
C VAL A 95 0.62 7.62 6.39
N LEU A 96 1.53 6.82 6.94
CA LEU A 96 2.01 7.01 8.30
C LEU A 96 3.18 7.98 8.30
N GLU A 97 2.98 9.09 9.01
CA GLU A 97 4.05 10.00 9.40
C GLU A 97 4.70 9.50 10.69
N ALA A 98 6.01 9.24 10.63
CA ALA A 98 6.83 8.74 11.73
C ALA A 98 7.02 9.78 12.85
#